data_AF-A0A4Q1FF38-F1
#
_entry.id   AF-A0A4Q1FF38-F1
#
_cell.length_a   1.000
_cell.length_b   1.000
_cell.length_c   1.000
_cell.angle_alpha   90.00
_cell.angle_beta   90.00
_cell.angle_gamma   90.00
#
_symmetry.space_group_name_H-M   'P 1'
#
loop_
_entity.id
_entity.type
_entity.pdbx_description
1 polymer ?
#
loop_
_entity_poly.entity_id
_entity_poly.type
_entity_poly.pdbx_seq_one_letter_code
_entity_poly.pdbx_strand_id
1 'polypeptide(L)'
;MTNLKNIKVVVSDLDGTLLNPQHRISDYTKSIFQELHNQNYLIVVATGRHHLDAMAIIETLEVPVYLVSSNGARIHSPEKEELFAFDLESDIVKAALNVEIDPEITVVLFKENVWQTNRVNERLNAFQAELKYRPELVDYKTLEDFSAIKIFFSCDNHEKLVALKDAVLANSSDNLHHAFSLPTCLEFMDKSVDKAVAIEKVLEKEGFTLDQAVAFGDGFNDVQMLAAAGKGLIMGNAPALLKETLPNLEVITSNAEDGVAKYIASKILNKEFAVNEA
;
A
#
# COMPACT_ATOMS: atom_id res chain seq x y z
N MET A 1 -4.02 -28.68 1.63
CA MET A 1 -4.25 -28.14 0.28
C MET A 1 -5.44 -27.20 0.37
N THR A 2 -5.25 -25.91 0.14
CA THR A 2 -6.34 -24.92 0.15
C THR A 2 -7.37 -25.28 -0.93
N ASN A 3 -8.65 -25.33 -0.56
CA ASN A 3 -9.72 -25.54 -1.53
C ASN A 3 -10.08 -24.20 -2.20
N LEU A 4 -9.50 -23.94 -3.38
CA LEU A 4 -9.76 -22.72 -4.15
C LEU A 4 -11.24 -22.52 -4.52
N LYS A 5 -12.10 -23.56 -4.42
CA LYS A 5 -13.55 -23.44 -4.67
C LYS A 5 -14.28 -22.52 -3.69
N ASN A 6 -13.71 -22.25 -2.52
CA ASN A 6 -14.31 -21.37 -1.51
C ASN A 6 -13.88 -19.91 -1.65
N ILE A 7 -12.98 -19.59 -2.58
CA ILE A 7 -12.51 -18.21 -2.78
C ILE A 7 -13.63 -17.38 -3.40
N LYS A 8 -13.89 -16.23 -2.77
CA LYS A 8 -14.88 -15.22 -3.19
C LYS A 8 -14.32 -13.80 -3.17
N VAL A 9 -13.14 -13.63 -2.61
CA VAL A 9 -12.47 -12.34 -2.46
C VAL A 9 -11.11 -12.41 -3.14
N VAL A 10 -10.79 -11.38 -3.92
CA VAL A 10 -9.46 -11.15 -4.48
C VAL A 10 -8.88 -9.90 -3.83
N VAL A 11 -7.73 -10.07 -3.18
CA VAL A 11 -6.99 -8.98 -2.54
C VAL A 11 -5.64 -8.86 -3.21
N SER A 12 -5.28 -7.67 -3.69
CA SER A 12 -3.99 -7.46 -4.34
C SER A 12 -3.31 -6.21 -3.79
N ASP A 13 -2.02 -6.33 -3.49
CA ASP A 13 -1.16 -5.17 -3.47
C ASP A 13 -1.02 -4.56 -4.88
N LEU A 14 -0.56 -3.31 -4.94
CA LEU A 14 -0.48 -2.51 -6.14
C LEU A 14 0.93 -2.50 -6.76
N ASP A 15 1.92 -1.90 -6.10
CA ASP A 15 3.27 -1.72 -6.65
C ASP A 15 4.07 -3.00 -6.57
N GLY A 16 4.71 -3.43 -7.66
CA GLY A 16 5.42 -4.72 -7.66
C GLY A 16 4.49 -5.94 -7.64
N THR A 17 3.18 -5.74 -7.61
CA THR A 17 2.17 -6.80 -7.57
C THR A 17 1.18 -6.68 -8.73
N LEU A 18 0.18 -5.81 -8.64
CA LEU A 18 -0.83 -5.62 -9.69
C LEU A 18 -0.32 -4.75 -10.85
N LEU A 19 0.54 -3.77 -10.56
CA LEU A 19 1.15 -2.90 -11.55
C LEU A 19 2.36 -3.57 -12.19
N ASN A 20 2.48 -3.38 -13.50
CA ASN A 20 3.68 -3.72 -14.23
C ASN A 20 4.86 -2.78 -13.83
N PRO A 21 6.10 -3.07 -14.27
CA PRO A 21 7.27 -2.23 -13.97
C PRO A 21 7.18 -0.77 -14.48
N GLN A 22 6.21 -0.45 -15.34
CA GLN A 22 5.92 0.91 -15.80
C GLN A 22 4.85 1.61 -14.92
N HIS A 23 4.50 1.03 -13.78
CA HIS A 23 3.47 1.50 -12.85
C HIS A 23 2.08 1.65 -13.49
N ARG A 24 1.74 0.72 -14.41
CA ARG A 24 0.44 0.68 -15.09
C ARG A 24 -0.22 -0.67 -14.91
N ILE A 25 -1.55 -0.65 -14.96
CA ILE A 25 -2.36 -1.86 -15.09
C ILE A 25 -2.41 -2.21 -16.58
N SER A 26 -2.06 -3.44 -16.94
CA SER A 26 -2.13 -3.90 -18.33
C SER A 26 -3.57 -4.14 -18.77
N ASP A 27 -3.85 -4.05 -20.08
CA ASP A 27 -5.17 -4.36 -20.62
C ASP A 27 -5.59 -5.81 -20.32
N TYR A 28 -4.62 -6.73 -20.30
CA TYR A 28 -4.83 -8.11 -19.88
C TYR A 28 -5.31 -8.18 -18.43
N THR A 29 -4.58 -7.57 -17.49
CA THR A 29 -4.97 -7.53 -16.07
C THR A 29 -6.34 -6.90 -15.88
N LYS A 30 -6.61 -5.79 -16.56
CA LYS A 30 -7.92 -5.14 -16.56
C LYS A 30 -9.04 -6.09 -16.98
N SER A 31 -8.87 -6.82 -18.09
CA SER A 31 -9.87 -7.77 -18.58
C SER A 31 -10.16 -8.91 -17.58
N ILE A 32 -9.15 -9.37 -16.85
CA ILE A 32 -9.30 -10.41 -15.82
C ILE A 32 -10.08 -9.90 -14.62
N PHE A 33 -9.82 -8.66 -14.19
CA PHE A 33 -10.53 -8.03 -13.08
C PHE A 33 -11.99 -7.70 -13.44
N GLN A 34 -12.26 -7.32 -14.69
CA GLN A 34 -13.62 -7.20 -15.22
C GLN A 34 -14.37 -8.54 -15.19
N GLU A 35 -13.72 -9.65 -15.55
CA GLU A 35 -14.33 -10.97 -15.43
C GLU A 35 -14.59 -11.37 -13.96
N LEU A 36 -13.66 -11.10 -13.04
CA LEU A 36 -13.87 -11.32 -11.61
C LEU A 36 -15.12 -10.58 -11.12
N HIS A 37 -15.27 -9.32 -11.51
CA HIS A 37 -16.45 -8.54 -11.16
C HIS A 37 -17.73 -9.15 -11.75
N ASN A 38 -17.72 -9.56 -13.03
CA ASN A 38 -18.86 -10.23 -13.68
C ASN A 38 -19.26 -11.55 -12.99
N GLN A 39 -18.31 -12.22 -12.32
CA GLN A 39 -18.56 -13.42 -11.53
C GLN A 39 -18.86 -13.14 -10.04
N ASN A 40 -19.08 -11.88 -9.68
CA ASN A 40 -19.40 -11.41 -8.32
C ASN A 40 -18.30 -11.70 -7.29
N TYR A 41 -17.03 -11.67 -7.69
CA TYR A 41 -15.94 -11.62 -6.72
C TYR A 41 -15.85 -10.24 -6.09
N LEU A 42 -15.61 -10.21 -4.78
CA LEU A 42 -15.23 -8.99 -4.09
C LEU A 42 -13.77 -8.67 -4.42
N ILE A 43 -13.50 -7.45 -4.87
CA ILE A 43 -12.15 -7.01 -5.24
C ILE A 43 -11.69 -5.94 -4.24
N VAL A 44 -10.54 -6.19 -3.62
CA VAL A 44 -9.88 -5.28 -2.68
C VAL A 44 -8.46 -5.01 -3.18
N VAL A 45 -8.09 -3.74 -3.29
CA VAL A 45 -6.71 -3.32 -3.56
C VAL A 45 -6.13 -2.73 -2.28
N ALA A 46 -4.95 -3.19 -1.85
CA ALA A 46 -4.34 -2.80 -0.60
C ALA A 46 -2.91 -2.28 -0.80
N THR A 47 -2.67 -0.97 -0.61
CA THR A 47 -1.40 -0.31 -0.99
C THR A 47 -0.84 0.60 0.11
N GLY A 48 0.47 0.84 0.08
CA GLY A 48 1.13 1.87 0.87
C GLY A 48 0.98 3.29 0.31
N ARG A 49 0.50 3.43 -0.93
CA ARG A 49 0.23 4.73 -1.56
C ARG A 49 -0.87 5.50 -0.84
N HIS A 50 -0.82 6.82 -0.97
CA HIS A 50 -1.90 7.69 -0.56
C HIS A 50 -3.17 7.43 -1.41
N HIS A 51 -4.36 7.59 -0.83
CA HIS A 51 -5.61 7.22 -1.50
C HIS A 51 -5.81 7.97 -2.82
N LEU A 52 -5.47 9.27 -2.88
CA LEU A 52 -5.58 10.07 -4.11
C LEU A 52 -4.72 9.53 -5.28
N ASP A 53 -3.52 9.01 -5.00
CA ASP A 53 -2.66 8.42 -6.05
C ASP A 53 -3.18 7.05 -6.48
N ALA A 54 -3.53 6.22 -5.49
CA ALA A 54 -4.00 4.87 -5.75
C ALA A 54 -5.31 4.88 -6.53
N MET A 55 -6.25 5.77 -6.16
CA MET A 55 -7.57 5.92 -6.79
C MET A 55 -7.44 6.21 -8.28
N ALA A 56 -6.50 7.08 -8.69
CA ALA A 56 -6.22 7.38 -10.09
C ALA A 56 -5.91 6.14 -10.92
N ILE A 57 -5.17 5.21 -10.31
CA ILE A 57 -4.67 4.02 -10.98
C ILE A 57 -5.74 2.93 -10.99
N ILE A 58 -6.40 2.68 -9.85
CA ILE A 58 -7.43 1.63 -9.77
C ILE A 58 -8.66 1.95 -10.60
N GLU A 59 -8.97 3.23 -10.85
CA GLU A 59 -10.04 3.64 -11.77
C GLU A 59 -9.85 3.07 -13.19
N THR A 60 -8.60 2.83 -13.61
CA THR A 60 -8.30 2.24 -14.91
C THR A 60 -8.76 0.78 -15.05
N LEU A 61 -9.01 0.09 -13.93
CA LEU A 61 -9.60 -1.25 -13.94
C LEU A 61 -11.06 -1.25 -14.42
N GLU A 62 -11.76 -0.11 -14.33
CA GLU A 62 -13.17 0.04 -14.70
C GLU A 62 -14.09 -0.98 -14.03
N VAL A 63 -13.79 -1.33 -12.77
CA VAL A 63 -14.62 -2.17 -11.91
C VAL A 63 -14.71 -1.57 -10.51
N PRO A 64 -15.79 -1.86 -9.76
CA PRO A 64 -15.89 -1.48 -8.36
C PRO A 64 -14.82 -2.20 -7.53
N VAL A 65 -14.06 -1.43 -6.76
CA VAL A 65 -12.95 -1.93 -5.93
C VAL A 65 -12.99 -1.25 -4.58
N TYR A 66 -12.82 -2.02 -3.52
CA TYR A 66 -12.48 -1.48 -2.21
C TYR A 66 -11.00 -1.09 -2.19
N LEU A 67 -10.70 0.14 -1.78
CA LEU A 67 -9.33 0.63 -1.68
C LEU A 67 -8.90 0.74 -0.22
N VAL A 68 -7.97 -0.14 0.17
CA VAL A 68 -7.19 -0.02 1.39
C VAL A 68 -5.90 0.72 1.04
N SER A 69 -5.65 1.88 1.63
CA SER A 69 -4.52 2.74 1.27
C SER A 69 -3.74 3.19 2.50
N SER A 70 -2.56 3.76 2.27
CA SER A 70 -1.62 4.15 3.33
C SER A 70 -1.37 3.01 4.34
N ASN A 71 -1.14 1.80 3.82
CA ASN A 71 -0.93 0.56 4.58
C ASN A 71 -2.07 0.17 5.54
N GLY A 72 -3.29 0.65 5.32
CA GLY A 72 -4.45 0.33 6.16
C GLY A 72 -5.03 1.51 6.93
N ALA A 73 -4.38 2.68 6.90
CA ALA A 73 -4.88 3.87 7.58
C ALA A 73 -6.14 4.46 6.94
N ARG A 74 -6.45 4.10 5.69
CA ARG A 74 -7.64 4.56 4.97
C ARG A 74 -8.33 3.41 4.26
N ILE A 75 -9.65 3.38 4.32
CA ILE A 75 -10.50 2.47 3.54
C ILE A 75 -11.51 3.30 2.76
N HIS A 76 -11.57 3.11 1.45
CA HIS A 76 -12.58 3.69 0.59
C HIS A 76 -13.45 2.61 -0.05
N SER A 77 -14.75 2.87 -0.17
CA SER A 77 -15.71 2.00 -0.86
C SER A 77 -15.54 2.08 -2.38
N PRO A 78 -16.17 1.17 -3.14
CA PRO A 78 -16.24 1.27 -4.60
C PRO A 78 -16.86 2.58 -5.12
N GLU A 79 -17.78 3.17 -4.35
CA GLU A 79 -18.39 4.48 -4.61
C GLU A 79 -17.50 5.65 -4.20
N LYS A 80 -16.27 5.37 -3.74
CA LYS A 80 -15.25 6.32 -3.28
C LYS A 80 -15.61 7.01 -1.96
N GLU A 81 -16.54 6.45 -1.19
CA GLU A 81 -16.84 6.91 0.17
C GLU A 81 -15.71 6.49 1.11
N GLU A 82 -15.23 7.40 1.96
CA GLU A 82 -14.31 7.04 3.05
C GLU A 82 -15.08 6.29 4.14
N LEU A 83 -14.73 5.02 4.33
CA LEU A 83 -15.36 4.14 5.32
C LEU A 83 -14.60 4.07 6.63
N PHE A 84 -13.29 4.33 6.58
CA PHE A 84 -12.41 4.29 7.73
C PHE A 84 -11.22 5.21 7.51
N ALA A 85 -10.90 5.98 8.55
CA ALA A 85 -9.73 6.81 8.65
C ALA A 85 -9.08 6.62 10.02
N PHE A 86 -7.75 6.52 10.01
CA PHE A 86 -6.93 6.46 11.20
C PHE A 86 -5.71 7.36 11.00
N ASP A 87 -5.51 8.31 11.89
CA ASP A 87 -4.40 9.24 11.87
C ASP A 87 -3.50 9.06 13.09
N LEU A 88 -2.23 9.34 12.89
CA LEU A 88 -1.33 9.61 13.99
C LEU A 88 -1.84 10.83 14.76
N GLU A 89 -1.95 10.68 16.07
CA GLU A 89 -2.32 11.78 16.95
C GLU A 89 -1.24 12.87 16.93
N SER A 90 -1.68 14.13 17.02
CA SER A 90 -0.80 15.30 17.02
C SER A 90 0.36 15.18 18.02
N ASP A 91 0.12 14.66 19.22
CA ASP A 91 1.14 14.56 20.26
C ASP A 91 2.21 13.50 19.93
N ILE A 92 1.82 12.41 19.27
CA ILE A 92 2.76 11.38 18.79
C ILE A 92 3.64 11.97 17.69
N VAL A 93 3.05 12.67 16.72
CA VAL A 93 3.82 13.30 15.62
C VAL A 93 4.73 14.39 16.15
N LYS A 94 4.26 15.24 17.08
CA LYS A 94 5.09 16.24 17.76
C LYS A 94 6.28 15.62 18.46
N ALA A 95 6.07 14.52 19.20
CA ALA A 95 7.15 13.82 19.88
C ALA A 95 8.17 13.22 18.89
N ALA A 96 7.69 12.64 17.78
CA ALA A 96 8.54 12.11 16.72
C ALA A 96 9.39 13.21 16.05
N LEU A 97 8.83 14.39 15.84
CA LEU A 97 9.55 15.53 15.25
C LEU A 97 10.40 16.31 16.26
N ASN A 98 10.29 16.02 17.56
CA ASN A 98 11.07 16.65 18.63
C ASN A 98 12.44 15.99 18.79
N VAL A 99 13.19 15.92 17.70
CA VAL A 99 14.56 15.42 17.60
C VAL A 99 15.38 16.37 16.74
N GLU A 100 16.71 16.26 16.79
CA GLU A 100 17.56 17.01 15.85
C GLU A 100 17.42 16.42 14.44
N ILE A 101 16.78 17.17 13.54
CA ILE A 101 16.61 16.79 12.14
C ILE A 101 17.64 17.55 11.30
N ASP A 102 18.47 16.81 10.57
CA ASP A 102 19.48 17.39 9.68
C ASP A 102 18.79 18.28 8.61
N PRO A 103 19.30 19.50 8.33
CA PRO A 103 18.70 20.41 7.35
C PRO A 103 18.57 19.84 5.93
N GLU A 104 19.33 18.79 5.59
CA GLU A 104 19.23 18.08 4.32
C GLU A 104 18.04 17.11 4.24
N ILE A 105 17.32 16.86 5.34
CA ILE A 105 16.15 15.99 5.37
C ILE A 105 14.89 16.82 5.07
N THR A 106 14.15 16.41 4.04
CA THR A 106 12.78 16.89 3.83
C THR A 106 11.85 16.10 4.75
N VAL A 107 11.02 16.80 5.51
CA VAL A 107 9.99 16.23 6.39
C VAL A 107 8.63 16.53 5.81
N VAL A 108 7.83 15.49 5.61
CA VAL A 108 6.49 15.57 5.04
C VAL A 108 5.47 14.93 5.97
N LEU A 109 4.40 15.66 6.29
CA LEU A 109 3.20 15.11 6.92
C LEU A 109 2.13 14.92 5.84
N PHE A 110 1.75 13.67 5.58
CA PHE A 110 0.64 13.36 4.69
C PHE A 110 -0.67 13.55 5.44
N LYS A 111 -1.49 14.51 4.99
CA LYS A 111 -2.89 14.69 5.40
C LYS A 111 -3.80 14.36 4.22
N GLU A 112 -5.12 14.44 4.41
CA GLU A 112 -6.10 14.03 3.39
C GLU A 112 -5.89 14.63 2.01
N ASN A 113 -5.75 15.95 1.93
CA ASN A 113 -5.71 16.68 0.65
C ASN A 113 -4.44 17.51 0.47
N VAL A 114 -3.58 17.51 1.48
CA VAL A 114 -2.34 18.27 1.53
C VAL A 114 -1.25 17.41 2.09
N TRP A 115 -0.05 17.62 1.59
CA TRP A 115 1.16 17.11 2.21
C TRP A 115 1.96 18.32 2.67
N GLN A 116 2.01 18.49 3.98
CA GLN A 116 2.72 19.60 4.59
C GLN A 116 4.20 19.28 4.59
N THR A 117 5.05 20.23 4.21
CA THR A 117 6.50 20.03 4.09
C THR A 117 7.27 21.17 4.74
N ASN A 118 8.43 20.89 5.33
CA ASN A 118 9.33 21.93 5.86
C ASN A 118 10.08 22.71 4.76
N ARG A 119 10.21 22.13 3.57
CA ARG A 119 10.96 22.73 2.46
C ARG A 119 10.49 22.24 1.10
N VAL A 120 10.77 23.05 0.08
CA VAL A 120 10.60 22.63 -1.32
C VAL A 120 11.68 21.61 -1.66
N ASN A 121 11.28 20.46 -2.20
CA ASN A 121 12.18 19.44 -2.72
C ASN A 121 11.74 19.11 -4.15
N GLU A 122 12.41 19.71 -5.13
CA GLU A 122 12.05 19.56 -6.54
C GLU A 122 12.08 18.11 -7.01
N ARG A 123 13.00 17.29 -6.50
CA ARG A 123 13.10 15.87 -6.87
C ARG A 123 11.90 15.08 -6.33
N LEU A 124 11.54 15.29 -5.07
CA LEU A 124 10.36 14.64 -4.47
C LEU A 124 9.08 15.09 -5.19
N ASN A 125 8.98 16.38 -5.51
CA ASN A 125 7.85 16.93 -6.27
C ASN A 125 7.82 16.44 -7.73
N ALA A 126 8.98 16.15 -8.34
CA ALA A 126 9.08 15.68 -9.72
C ALA A 126 8.64 14.22 -9.90
N PHE A 127 8.69 13.39 -8.85
CA PHE A 127 8.06 12.06 -8.87
C PHE A 127 6.53 12.11 -9.02
N GLN A 128 5.94 13.29 -8.87
CA GLN A 128 4.50 13.50 -8.87
C GLN A 128 4.09 14.52 -9.94
N ALA A 129 4.44 14.25 -11.21
CA ALA A 129 4.09 15.10 -12.35
C ALA A 129 2.58 15.43 -12.45
N GLU A 130 1.71 14.65 -11.79
CA GLU A 130 0.28 14.90 -11.64
C GLU A 130 -0.13 14.92 -10.15
N LEU A 131 0.42 15.85 -9.36
CA LEU A 131 0.06 16.04 -7.95
C LEU A 131 -1.45 16.25 -7.77
N LYS A 132 -2.15 15.22 -7.28
CA LYS A 132 -3.57 15.31 -6.88
C LYS A 132 -3.77 15.96 -5.51
N TYR A 133 -2.71 16.13 -4.72
CA TYR A 133 -2.67 16.83 -3.43
C TYR A 133 -1.54 17.86 -3.41
N ARG A 134 -1.74 19.02 -2.75
CA ARG A 134 -0.86 20.19 -2.93
C ARG A 134 0.24 20.29 -1.88
N PRO A 135 1.51 20.57 -2.25
CA PRO A 135 2.58 20.88 -1.31
C PRO A 135 2.25 22.15 -0.57
N GLU A 136 2.21 22.04 0.75
CA GLU A 136 2.02 23.15 1.65
C GLU A 136 3.28 23.34 2.48
N LEU A 137 4.00 24.44 2.23
CA LEU A 137 5.20 24.75 2.99
C LEU A 137 4.77 25.25 4.38
N VAL A 138 5.21 24.58 5.43
CA VAL A 138 4.87 24.90 6.83
C VAL A 138 6.12 25.06 7.68
N ASP A 139 6.02 25.89 8.71
CA ASP A 139 6.99 25.91 9.80
C ASP A 139 6.50 24.99 10.93
N TYR A 140 7.12 23.82 11.07
CA TYR A 140 6.77 22.88 12.14
C TYR A 140 7.00 23.42 13.55
N LYS A 141 7.70 24.56 13.72
CA LYS A 141 7.82 25.19 15.05
C LYS A 141 6.55 25.92 15.48
N THR A 142 5.71 26.32 14.54
CA THR A 142 4.49 27.12 14.80
C THR A 142 3.21 26.39 14.42
N LEU A 143 3.31 25.19 13.84
CA LEU A 143 2.17 24.36 13.50
C LEU A 143 1.38 23.97 14.77
N GLU A 144 0.06 24.05 14.73
CA GLU A 144 -0.79 23.67 15.87
C GLU A 144 -1.23 22.20 15.79
N ASP A 145 -1.64 21.77 14.58
CA ASP A 145 -2.14 20.44 14.28
C ASP A 145 -1.14 19.62 13.46
N PHE A 146 -0.55 18.64 14.11
CA PHE A 146 0.40 17.70 13.53
C PHE A 146 -0.24 16.36 13.14
N SER A 147 -1.56 16.21 13.27
CA SER A 147 -2.24 14.98 12.88
C SER A 147 -1.90 14.63 11.43
N ALA A 148 -1.60 13.37 11.17
CA ALA A 148 -1.17 12.94 9.85
C ALA A 148 -1.47 11.46 9.65
N ILE A 149 -1.74 11.09 8.40
CA ILE A 149 -1.87 9.70 7.98
C ILE A 149 -0.54 8.98 8.19
N LYS A 150 0.56 9.64 7.82
CA LYS A 150 1.93 9.17 8.00
C LYS A 150 2.93 10.32 7.99
N ILE A 151 4.08 10.07 8.62
CA ILE A 151 5.26 10.95 8.56
C ILE A 151 6.22 10.36 7.52
N PHE A 152 6.72 11.21 6.63
CA PHE A 152 7.65 10.80 5.58
C PHE A 152 8.90 11.69 5.60
N PHE A 153 10.05 11.06 5.48
CA PHE A 153 11.35 11.69 5.46
C PHE A 153 12.09 11.32 4.19
N SER A 154 12.65 12.31 3.50
CA SER A 154 13.47 12.09 2.31
C SER A 154 14.83 12.77 2.42
N CYS A 155 15.87 12.00 2.11
CA CYS A 155 17.25 12.44 2.06
C CYS A 155 18.05 11.53 1.13
N ASP A 156 18.99 12.10 0.37
CA ASP A 156 19.90 11.31 -0.48
C ASP A 156 20.93 10.51 0.32
N ASN A 157 21.14 10.87 1.59
CA ASN A 157 22.03 10.17 2.49
C ASN A 157 21.25 9.21 3.40
N HIS A 158 21.35 7.91 3.10
CA HIS A 158 20.68 6.85 3.87
C HIS A 158 21.07 6.85 5.35
N GLU A 159 22.35 7.06 5.67
CA GLU A 159 22.84 7.05 7.06
C GLU A 159 22.18 8.15 7.91
N LYS A 160 21.88 9.31 7.32
CA LYS A 160 21.12 10.37 8.00
C LYS A 160 19.71 9.94 8.34
N LEU A 161 19.05 9.20 7.45
CA LEU A 161 17.71 8.66 7.72
C LEU A 161 17.76 7.54 8.76
N VAL A 162 18.79 6.70 8.76
CA VAL A 162 18.99 5.66 9.79
C VAL A 162 19.17 6.31 11.17
N ALA A 163 20.05 7.32 11.27
CA ALA A 163 20.27 8.05 12.51
C ALA A 163 18.99 8.76 12.99
N LEU A 164 18.25 9.40 12.07
CA LEU A 164 16.95 10.01 12.39
C LEU A 164 15.95 8.96 12.89
N LYS A 165 15.87 7.80 12.22
CA LYS A 165 14.98 6.71 12.63
C LYS A 165 15.27 6.26 14.05
N ASP A 166 16.54 6.04 14.39
CA ASP A 166 16.93 5.64 15.74
C ASP A 166 16.58 6.71 16.79
N ALA A 167 16.76 8.00 16.47
CA ALA A 167 16.38 9.11 17.35
C ALA A 167 14.86 9.20 17.56
N VAL A 168 14.06 9.07 16.49
CA VAL A 168 12.59 9.07 16.57
C VAL A 168 12.08 7.91 17.43
N LEU A 169 12.62 6.70 17.21
CA LEU A 169 12.22 5.51 17.97
C LEU A 169 12.64 5.57 19.44
N ALA A 170 13.75 6.24 19.77
CA ALA A 170 14.13 6.45 21.17
C ALA A 170 13.10 7.30 21.94
N ASN A 171 12.40 8.21 21.26
CA ASN A 171 11.41 9.11 21.86
C ASN A 171 9.96 8.62 21.73
N SER A 172 9.64 7.78 20.74
CA SER A 172 8.25 7.44 20.40
C SER A 172 8.05 6.02 19.83
N SER A 173 8.93 5.07 20.18
CA SER A 173 8.87 3.69 19.65
C SER A 173 7.57 2.96 19.94
N ASP A 174 6.94 3.20 21.09
CA ASP A 174 5.79 2.41 21.52
C ASP A 174 4.56 2.58 20.63
N ASN A 175 4.47 3.63 19.80
CA ASN A 175 3.27 3.91 18.99
C ASN A 175 3.53 3.88 17.47
N LEU A 176 4.78 3.79 17.05
CA LEU A 176 5.14 3.95 15.64
C LEU A 176 5.75 2.67 15.06
N HIS A 177 5.32 2.32 13.86
CA HIS A 177 6.04 1.41 12.98
C HIS A 177 6.74 2.22 11.88
N HIS A 178 7.88 1.72 11.39
CA HIS A 178 8.65 2.40 10.37
C HIS A 178 8.96 1.49 9.18
N ALA A 179 9.13 2.08 8.02
CA ALA A 179 9.57 1.37 6.83
C ALA A 179 10.49 2.26 5.98
N PHE A 180 11.46 1.63 5.32
CA PHE A 180 12.17 2.26 4.21
C PHE A 180 11.53 1.77 2.90
N SER A 181 10.82 2.65 2.20
CA SER A 181 10.29 2.35 0.86
C SER A 181 11.39 2.39 -0.20
N LEU A 182 12.38 3.26 0.00
CA LEU A 182 13.65 3.33 -0.73
C LEU A 182 14.76 3.66 0.27
N PRO A 183 16.05 3.43 -0.05
CA PRO A 183 17.16 3.87 0.83
C PRO A 183 17.11 5.37 1.17
N THR A 184 16.48 6.17 0.31
CA THR A 184 16.32 7.62 0.44
C THR A 184 14.97 8.06 1.02
N CYS A 185 14.11 7.13 1.42
CA CYS A 185 12.74 7.39 1.86
C CYS A 185 12.41 6.58 3.12
N LEU A 186 12.19 7.28 4.23
CA LEU A 186 11.81 6.70 5.51
C LEU A 186 10.40 7.14 5.87
N GLU A 187 9.56 6.20 6.30
CA GLU A 187 8.17 6.45 6.64
C GLU A 187 7.88 5.96 8.05
N PHE A 188 7.04 6.70 8.78
CA PHE A 188 6.45 6.28 10.04
C PHE A 188 4.93 6.31 9.94
N MET A 189 4.32 5.23 10.42
CA MET A 189 2.88 5.07 10.53
C MET A 189 2.55 4.63 11.95
N ASP A 190 1.28 4.72 12.32
CA ASP A 190 0.83 4.15 13.59
C ASP A 190 1.06 2.63 13.58
N LYS A 191 1.53 2.07 14.70
CA LYS A 191 1.78 0.63 14.84
C LYS A 191 0.53 -0.24 14.64
N SER A 192 -0.66 0.34 14.84
CA SER A 192 -1.94 -0.37 14.70
C SER A 192 -2.43 -0.40 13.26
N VAL A 193 -1.82 0.37 12.37
CA VAL A 193 -2.12 0.38 10.95
C VAL A 193 -1.44 -0.80 10.28
N ASP A 194 -2.25 -1.70 9.74
CA ASP A 194 -1.82 -2.84 8.94
C ASP A 194 -2.83 -3.13 7.83
N LYS A 195 -2.33 -3.60 6.68
CA LYS A 195 -3.17 -3.93 5.53
C LYS A 195 -4.16 -5.03 5.89
N ALA A 196 -3.72 -6.10 6.56
CA ALA A 196 -4.57 -7.25 6.86
C ALA A 196 -5.73 -6.84 7.78
N VAL A 197 -5.45 -6.06 8.83
CA VAL A 197 -6.47 -5.54 9.74
C VAL A 197 -7.50 -4.67 9.00
N ALA A 198 -7.05 -3.81 8.09
CA ALA A 198 -7.95 -2.98 7.30
C ALA A 198 -8.78 -3.80 6.29
N ILE A 199 -8.17 -4.81 5.67
CA ILE A 199 -8.88 -5.75 4.79
C ILE A 199 -9.94 -6.52 5.58
N GLU A 200 -9.63 -7.02 6.78
CA GLU A 200 -10.60 -7.72 7.63
C GLU A 200 -11.85 -6.86 7.88
N LYS A 201 -11.71 -5.56 8.15
CA LYS A 201 -12.85 -4.64 8.29
C LYS A 201 -13.71 -4.57 7.01
N VAL A 202 -13.09 -4.58 5.83
CA VAL A 202 -13.81 -4.64 4.54
C VAL A 202 -14.55 -5.96 4.43
N LEU A 203 -13.90 -7.08 4.76
CA LEU A 203 -14.50 -8.41 4.62
C LEU A 203 -15.65 -8.62 5.60
N GLU A 204 -15.52 -8.18 6.85
CA GLU A 204 -16.59 -8.23 7.85
C GLU A 204 -17.83 -7.47 7.38
N LYS A 205 -17.65 -6.29 6.80
CA LYS A 205 -18.75 -5.48 6.23
C LYS A 205 -19.49 -6.22 5.11
N GLU A 206 -18.76 -6.96 4.28
CA GLU A 206 -19.28 -7.72 3.14
C GLU A 206 -19.68 -9.16 3.48
N GLY A 207 -19.55 -9.58 4.75
CA GLY A 207 -19.90 -10.93 5.21
C GLY A 207 -18.92 -12.02 4.76
N PHE A 208 -17.65 -11.67 4.51
CA PHE A 208 -16.57 -12.57 4.17
C PHE A 208 -15.51 -12.66 5.28
N THR A 209 -14.59 -13.59 5.12
CA THR A 209 -13.40 -13.78 5.97
C THR A 209 -12.16 -13.94 5.10
N LEU A 210 -10.98 -13.74 5.68
CA LEU A 210 -9.71 -13.92 4.96
C LEU A 210 -9.52 -15.35 4.43
N ASP A 211 -10.11 -16.38 5.06
CA ASP A 211 -10.11 -17.76 4.56
C ASP A 211 -10.79 -17.91 3.18
N GLN A 212 -11.65 -16.97 2.80
CA GLN A 212 -12.32 -16.91 1.50
C GLN A 212 -11.60 -15.98 0.51
N ALA A 213 -10.41 -15.48 0.87
CA ALA A 213 -9.62 -14.57 0.07
C ALA A 213 -8.40 -15.27 -0.55
N VAL A 214 -8.11 -14.88 -1.80
CA VAL A 214 -6.78 -15.01 -2.39
C VAL A 214 -6.08 -13.66 -2.27
N ALA A 215 -4.86 -13.64 -1.74
CA ALA A 215 -4.07 -12.43 -1.54
C ALA A 215 -2.76 -12.49 -2.32
N PHE A 216 -2.40 -11.38 -2.97
CA PHE A 216 -1.16 -11.21 -3.73
C PHE A 216 -0.34 -10.06 -3.15
N GLY A 217 0.98 -10.24 -3.04
CA GLY A 217 1.88 -9.22 -2.50
C GLY A 217 3.36 -9.54 -2.72
N ASP A 218 4.19 -8.52 -2.62
CA ASP A 218 5.63 -8.60 -2.82
C ASP A 218 6.45 -7.91 -1.73
N GLY A 219 5.80 -7.19 -0.81
CA GLY A 219 6.44 -6.39 0.24
C GLY A 219 6.30 -6.97 1.64
N PHE A 220 7.09 -6.43 2.58
CA PHE A 220 7.00 -6.80 4.00
C PHE A 220 5.71 -6.33 4.67
N ASN A 221 5.12 -5.25 4.18
CA ASN A 221 3.79 -4.77 4.56
C ASN A 221 2.65 -5.70 4.08
N ASP A 222 2.94 -6.74 3.30
CA ASP A 222 1.96 -7.73 2.87
C ASP A 222 2.01 -9.01 3.71
N VAL A 223 3.00 -9.18 4.59
CA VAL A 223 3.27 -10.44 5.31
C VAL A 223 2.03 -10.96 6.04
N GLN A 224 1.37 -10.10 6.81
CA GLN A 224 0.20 -10.48 7.60
C GLN A 224 -0.98 -10.86 6.69
N MET A 225 -1.23 -10.07 5.64
CA MET A 225 -2.30 -10.35 4.66
C MET A 225 -2.05 -11.68 3.94
N LEU A 226 -0.82 -11.91 3.47
CA LEU A 226 -0.43 -13.12 2.75
C LEU A 226 -0.51 -14.37 3.64
N ALA A 227 -0.10 -14.25 4.91
CA ALA A 227 -0.15 -15.36 5.86
C ALA A 227 -1.58 -15.72 6.29
N ALA A 228 -2.45 -14.71 6.43
CA ALA A 228 -3.81 -14.88 6.95
C ALA A 228 -4.85 -15.22 5.87
N ALA A 229 -4.60 -14.87 4.61
CA ALA A 229 -5.49 -15.24 3.51
C ALA A 229 -5.56 -16.76 3.32
N GLY A 230 -6.75 -17.26 2.99
CA GLY A 230 -6.95 -18.68 2.66
C GLY A 230 -6.01 -19.16 1.56
N LYS A 231 -5.66 -18.27 0.63
CA LYS A 231 -4.58 -18.44 -0.34
C LYS A 231 -3.69 -17.19 -0.46
N GLY A 232 -2.58 -17.15 0.27
CA GLY A 232 -1.51 -16.19 0.04
C GLY A 232 -0.58 -16.58 -1.12
N LEU A 233 -0.19 -15.60 -1.94
CA LEU A 233 0.67 -15.75 -3.11
C LEU A 233 1.73 -14.66 -3.15
N ILE A 234 3.00 -15.08 -3.18
CA ILE A 234 4.15 -14.17 -3.22
C ILE A 234 4.52 -13.91 -4.67
N MET A 235 4.73 -12.65 -5.03
CA MET A 235 5.17 -12.29 -6.39
C MET A 235 6.59 -12.78 -6.70
N GLY A 236 6.85 -13.13 -7.96
CA GLY A 236 8.17 -13.60 -8.39
C GLY A 236 9.29 -12.60 -8.15
N ASN A 237 9.00 -11.30 -8.30
CA ASN A 237 9.91 -10.18 -8.05
C ASN A 237 10.09 -9.84 -6.56
N ALA A 238 9.38 -10.50 -5.64
CA ALA A 238 9.50 -10.21 -4.22
C ALA A 238 10.92 -10.47 -3.67
N PRO A 239 11.38 -9.71 -2.67
CA PRO A 239 12.67 -9.92 -2.02
C PRO A 239 12.83 -11.34 -1.48
N ALA A 240 14.06 -11.87 -1.52
CA ALA A 240 14.35 -13.22 -1.01
C ALA A 240 13.94 -13.39 0.46
N LEU A 241 14.21 -12.37 1.29
CA LEU A 241 13.86 -12.39 2.71
C LEU A 241 12.33 -12.48 2.96
N LEU A 242 11.48 -11.95 2.07
CA LEU A 242 10.03 -12.15 2.17
C LEU A 242 9.66 -13.62 1.92
N LYS A 243 10.24 -14.23 0.87
CA LYS A 243 10.02 -15.64 0.53
C LYS A 243 10.50 -16.58 1.66
N GLU A 244 11.61 -16.23 2.29
CA GLU A 244 12.14 -16.94 3.47
C GLU A 244 11.25 -16.76 4.71
N THR A 245 10.60 -15.60 4.87
CA THR A 245 9.66 -15.33 5.97
C THR A 245 8.37 -16.14 5.83
N LEU A 246 7.95 -16.43 4.59
CA LEU A 246 6.71 -17.14 4.26
C LEU A 246 6.97 -18.37 3.37
N PRO A 247 7.78 -19.35 3.83
CA PRO A 247 8.32 -20.42 2.98
C PRO A 247 7.27 -21.43 2.53
N ASN A 248 6.10 -21.42 3.16
CA ASN A 248 4.98 -22.31 2.83
C ASN A 248 4.07 -21.74 1.74
N LEU A 249 4.23 -20.47 1.36
CA LEU A 249 3.41 -19.84 0.34
C LEU A 249 3.97 -20.11 -1.05
N GLU A 250 3.07 -20.18 -2.03
CA GLU A 250 3.43 -20.36 -3.43
C GLU A 250 3.96 -19.04 -3.98
N VAL A 251 5.10 -19.12 -4.68
CA VAL A 251 5.67 -18.00 -5.43
C VAL A 251 5.19 -18.08 -6.87
N ILE A 252 4.56 -17.02 -7.36
CA ILE A 252 4.02 -16.93 -8.73
C ILE A 252 4.97 -16.15 -9.65
N THR A 253 4.60 -15.97 -10.92
CA THR A 253 5.40 -15.17 -11.86
C THR A 253 5.46 -13.70 -11.45
N SER A 254 6.40 -12.96 -12.03
CA SER A 254 6.59 -11.54 -11.68
C SER A 254 5.46 -10.64 -12.17
N ASN A 255 5.39 -9.43 -11.61
CA ASN A 255 4.51 -8.38 -12.10
C ASN A 255 4.86 -7.92 -13.53
N ALA A 256 6.11 -8.10 -13.98
CA ALA A 256 6.52 -7.86 -15.36
C ALA A 256 5.84 -8.81 -16.38
N GLU A 257 5.25 -9.90 -15.88
CA GLU A 257 4.61 -10.93 -16.69
C GLU A 257 3.11 -11.06 -16.38
N ASP A 258 2.49 -10.05 -15.76
CA ASP A 258 1.09 -10.07 -15.32
C ASP A 258 0.76 -11.26 -14.39
N GLY A 259 1.65 -11.58 -13.45
CA GLY A 259 1.54 -12.78 -12.63
C GLY A 259 0.23 -12.92 -11.86
N VAL A 260 -0.29 -11.83 -11.30
CA VAL A 260 -1.60 -11.80 -10.63
C VAL A 260 -2.72 -12.23 -11.59
N ALA A 261 -2.80 -11.58 -12.75
CA ALA A 261 -3.85 -11.83 -13.74
C ALA A 261 -3.78 -13.26 -14.31
N LYS A 262 -2.58 -13.75 -14.63
CA LYS A 262 -2.38 -15.12 -15.14
C LYS A 262 -2.75 -16.18 -14.09
N TYR A 263 -2.45 -15.93 -12.82
CA TYR A 263 -2.86 -16.83 -11.74
C TYR A 263 -4.38 -16.88 -11.61
N ILE A 264 -5.04 -15.71 -11.57
CA ILE A 264 -6.50 -15.62 -11.47
C ILE A 264 -7.16 -16.33 -12.66
N ALA A 265 -6.74 -16.03 -13.89
CA ALA A 265 -7.24 -16.65 -15.11
C ALA A 265 -7.20 -18.19 -15.04
N SER A 266 -6.03 -18.74 -14.68
CA SER A 266 -5.78 -20.17 -14.74
C SER A 266 -6.30 -20.96 -13.54
N LYS A 267 -6.27 -20.38 -12.32
CA LYS A 267 -6.56 -21.10 -11.07
C LYS A 267 -7.88 -20.73 -10.40
N ILE A 268 -8.37 -19.50 -10.63
CA ILE A 268 -9.59 -19.00 -10.00
C ILE A 268 -10.77 -19.04 -10.99
N LEU A 269 -10.57 -18.51 -12.19
CA LEU A 269 -11.60 -18.45 -13.22
C LEU A 269 -11.67 -19.71 -14.10
N ASN A 270 -10.62 -20.54 -14.10
CA ASN A 270 -10.47 -21.73 -14.96
C ASN A 270 -10.72 -21.43 -16.46
N LYS A 271 -10.24 -20.29 -16.96
CA LYS A 271 -10.37 -19.85 -18.35
C LYS A 271 -8.99 -19.63 -18.96
N GLU A 272 -8.74 -20.21 -20.14
CA GLU A 272 -7.63 -19.80 -20.99
C GLU A 272 -8.01 -18.49 -21.68
N PHE A 273 -7.51 -17.37 -21.18
CA PHE A 273 -7.62 -16.09 -21.86
C PHE A 273 -6.48 -15.97 -22.88
N ALA A 274 -6.81 -15.84 -24.16
CA ALA A 274 -5.83 -15.55 -25.20
C ALA A 274 -5.23 -14.16 -24.93
N VAL A 275 -3.90 -14.11 -24.79
CA VAL A 275 -3.16 -12.85 -24.78
C VAL A 275 -3.25 -12.30 -26.20
N ASN A 276 -4.07 -11.28 -26.41
CA ASN A 276 -4.01 -10.52 -27.67
C ASN A 276 -2.77 -9.64 -27.58
N GLU A 277 -1.67 -10.11 -28.16
CA GLU A 277 -0.53 -9.26 -28.49
C GLU A 277 -1.01 -8.22 -29.53
N ALA A 278 -0.90 -6.93 -29.17
CA ALA A 278 -1.00 -5.81 -30.09
C ALA A 278 0.39 -5.24 -30.35
#